data_AF-A0AAD8C6T9-F1
#
_entry.id   AF-A0AAD8C6T9-F1
#
_cell.length_a   1.000
_cell.length_b   1.000
_cell.length_c   1.000
_cell.angle_alpha   90.00
_cell.angle_beta   90.00
_cell.angle_gamma   90.00
#
_symmetry.space_group_name_H-M   'P 1'
#
loop_
_entity.id
_entity.type
_entity.pdbx_description
1 polymer ?
#
loop_
_entity_poly.entity_id
_entity_poly.type
_entity_poly.pdbx_seq_one_letter_code
_entity_poly.pdbx_strand_id
1 'polypeptide(L)'
;ILSFVKDFLSKTDIDSGNVRVGLITYSNEVSQEFYLNSAFTKREILELVDDVKYNFGSTNTAEALEIMRNVMFSPEKGDRADVPNFAIVLT
;
A
#
# COMPACT_ATOMS: atom_id res chain seq x y z
N ILE A 1 5.51 -2.90 13.25
CA ILE A 1 5.01 -2.12 12.09
C ILE A 1 3.90 -2.87 11.36
N LEU A 2 4.13 -4.09 10.86
CA LEU A 2 3.06 -4.85 10.18
C LEU A 2 1.81 -5.07 11.04
N SER A 3 1.95 -5.31 12.35
CA SER A 3 0.82 -5.36 13.28
C SER A 3 -0.03 -4.09 13.27
N PHE A 4 0.61 -2.92 13.33
CA PHE A 4 -0.08 -1.62 13.23
C PHE A 4 -0.78 -1.45 11.87
N VAL A 5 -0.14 -1.85 10.78
CA VAL A 5 -0.75 -1.79 9.43
C VAL A 5 -2.00 -2.69 9.39
N LYS A 6 -1.93 -3.92 9.90
CA LYS A 6 -3.10 -4.81 9.96
C LYS A 6 -4.23 -4.24 10.83
N ASP A 7 -3.90 -3.71 12.00
CA ASP A 7 -4.88 -3.09 12.91
C ASP A 7 -5.56 -1.88 12.26
N PHE A 8 -4.79 -1.05 11.53
CA PHE A 8 -5.33 0.06 10.75
C PHE A 8 -6.28 -0.44 9.66
N LEU A 9 -5.83 -1.37 8.81
CA LEU A 9 -6.60 -1.90 7.69
C LEU A 9 -7.86 -2.65 8.13
N SER A 10 -7.83 -3.29 9.30
CA SER A 10 -8.99 -3.95 9.88
C SER A 10 -10.15 -2.99 10.16
N LYS A 11 -9.85 -1.71 10.42
CA LYS A 11 -10.82 -0.65 10.74
C LYS A 11 -11.23 0.17 9.52
N THR A 12 -10.57 -0.03 8.38
CA THR A 12 -10.83 0.68 7.12
C THR A 12 -12.04 0.08 6.39
N ASP A 13 -12.79 0.94 5.69
CA ASP A 13 -13.98 0.58 4.90
C ASP A 13 -13.60 0.08 3.49
N ILE A 14 -12.94 -1.09 3.43
CA ILE A 14 -12.45 -1.72 2.20
C ILE A 14 -13.56 -2.51 1.51
N ASP A 15 -14.31 -3.32 2.26
CA ASP A 15 -15.27 -4.28 1.71
C ASP A 15 -16.47 -3.63 1.01
N SER A 16 -16.77 -2.35 1.29
CA SER A 16 -17.78 -1.56 0.57
C SER A 16 -17.30 -1.07 -0.80
N GLY A 17 -15.99 -1.16 -1.09
CA GLY A 17 -15.37 -0.57 -2.27
C GLY A 17 -15.10 0.94 -2.14
N ASN A 18 -15.43 1.57 -1.02
CA ASN A 18 -15.18 2.98 -0.78
C ASN A 18 -13.68 3.30 -0.69
N VAL A 19 -12.89 2.37 -0.13
CA VAL A 19 -11.43 2.50 0.00
C VAL A 19 -10.72 1.40 -0.76
N ARG A 20 -9.69 1.78 -1.52
CA ARG A 20 -8.71 0.86 -2.11
C ARG A 20 -7.36 1.08 -1.44
N VAL A 21 -6.62 0.00 -1.20
CA VAL A 21 -5.35 0.04 -0.47
C VAL A 21 -4.29 -0.64 -1.32
N GLY A 22 -3.13 0.00 -1.39
CA GLY A 22 -1.92 -0.54 -1.94
C GLY A 22 -0.80 -0.37 -0.91
N LEU A 23 0.24 -1.18 -1.04
CA LEU A 23 1.36 -1.17 -0.11
C LEU A 23 2.68 -1.21 -0.87
N ILE A 24 3.59 -0.32 -0.48
CA ILE A 24 4.99 -0.38 -0.83
C ILE A 24 5.81 -0.52 0.44
N THR A 25 6.89 -1.29 0.39
CA THR A 25 7.94 -1.28 1.40
C THR A 25 9.20 -0.69 0.78
N TYR A 26 10.08 -0.13 1.62
CA TYR A 26 11.30 0.49 1.12
C TYR A 26 12.45 0.32 2.12
N SER A 27 13.64 0.14 1.57
CA SER A 27 14.91 0.16 2.29
C SER A 27 15.97 0.85 1.41
N ASN A 28 17.01 0.12 0.95
CA ASN A 28 17.85 0.56 -0.17
C ASN A 28 17.05 0.62 -1.48
N GLU A 29 16.16 -0.36 -1.65
CA GLU A 29 15.30 -0.52 -2.82
C GLU A 29 13.83 -0.44 -2.38
N VAL A 30 12.96 -0.10 -3.32
CA VAL A 30 11.51 -0.07 -3.13
C VAL A 30 10.90 -1.36 -3.64
N SER A 31 10.10 -2.01 -2.81
CA SER A 31 9.32 -3.19 -3.19
C SER A 31 7.85 -2.83 -3.25
N GLN A 32 7.25 -3.10 -4.39
CA GLN A 32 5.81 -2.98 -4.60
C GLN A 32 5.15 -4.28 -4.13
N GLU A 33 4.58 -4.28 -2.92
CA GLU A 33 3.93 -5.47 -2.36
C GLU A 33 2.63 -5.77 -3.09
N PHE A 34 1.76 -4.77 -3.26
CA PHE A 34 0.53 -4.87 -4.04
C PHE A 34 -0.04 -3.50 -4.40
N TYR A 35 -0.84 -3.45 -5.47
CA TYR A 35 -1.45 -2.23 -6.02
C TYR A 35 -2.87 -2.02 -5.49
N LEU A 36 -3.47 -0.85 -5.77
CA LEU A 36 -4.84 -0.50 -5.36
C LEU A 36 -5.92 -1.44 -5.94
N ASN A 37 -5.62 -2.15 -7.03
CA ASN A 37 -6.51 -3.12 -7.67
C ASN A 37 -6.10 -4.59 -7.47
N SER A 38 -5.14 -4.88 -6.59
CA SER A 38 -4.67 -6.26 -6.35
C SER A 38 -5.62 -7.09 -5.50
N ALA A 39 -6.39 -6.46 -4.61
CA ALA A 39 -7.38 -7.12 -3.77
C ALA A 39 -8.52 -6.14 -3.46
N PHE A 40 -9.73 -6.67 -3.24
CA PHE A 40 -10.93 -5.85 -3.02
C PHE A 40 -11.63 -6.16 -1.69
N THR A 41 -11.21 -7.21 -0.99
CA THR A 41 -11.71 -7.53 0.33
C THR A 41 -10.64 -7.29 1.40
N LYS A 42 -11.09 -6.93 2.59
CA LYS A 42 -10.24 -6.77 3.76
C LYS A 42 -9.48 -8.05 4.09
N ARG A 43 -10.12 -9.22 3.93
CA ARG A 43 -9.48 -10.52 4.14
C ARG A 43 -8.28 -10.71 3.22
N GLU A 44 -8.46 -10.51 1.92
CA GLU A 44 -7.37 -10.66 0.92
C GLU A 44 -6.25 -9.65 1.17
N ILE A 45 -6.58 -8.40 1.49
CA ILE A 45 -5.56 -7.38 1.82
C ILE A 45 -4.74 -7.80 3.05
N LEU A 46 -5.38 -8.33 4.10
CA LEU A 46 -4.67 -8.78 5.30
C LEU A 46 -3.79 -10.00 5.02
N GLU A 47 -4.22 -10.91 4.15
CA GLU A 47 -3.40 -12.04 3.68
C GLU A 47 -2.16 -11.54 2.92
N LEU A 48 -2.30 -10.57 2.01
CA LEU A 48 -1.17 -9.96 1.31
C LEU A 48 -0.18 -9.28 2.26
N VAL A 49 -0.68 -8.64 3.33
CA VAL A 49 0.19 -8.02 4.36
C VAL A 49 0.98 -9.06 5.16
N ASP A 50 0.42 -10.26 5.37
CA ASP A 50 1.10 -11.35 6.07
C ASP A 50 2.27 -11.92 5.26
N ASP A 51 2.21 -11.82 3.93
CA ASP A 51 3.27 -12.27 3.03
C ASP A 51 4.43 -11.26 2.87
N VAL A 52 4.29 -10.04 3.40
CA VAL A 52 5.30 -9.00 3.32
C VAL A 52 6.55 -9.40 4.11
N LYS A 53 7.69 -9.40 3.42
CA LYS A 53 8.99 -9.73 4.01
C LYS A 53 9.73 -8.47 4.41
N TYR A 54 10.43 -8.55 5.54
CA TYR A 54 11.30 -7.46 5.97
C TYR A 54 12.57 -7.43 5.11
N ASN A 55 12.76 -6.33 4.39
CA ASN A 55 13.95 -6.06 3.59
C ASN A 55 14.95 -5.22 4.38
N PHE A 56 16.14 -5.76 4.65
CA PHE A 56 17.22 -5.04 5.32
C PHE A 56 17.90 -4.06 4.35
N GLY A 57 18.25 -2.87 4.84
CA GLY A 57 18.99 -1.88 4.06
C GLY A 57 19.03 -0.51 4.73
N SER A 58 19.46 0.50 3.96
CA SER A 58 19.33 1.92 4.28
C SER A 58 17.88 2.38 4.09
N THR A 59 17.66 3.69 4.05
CA THR A 59 16.33 4.31 3.97
C THR A 59 16.25 5.22 2.75
N ASN A 60 15.65 4.74 1.66
CA ASN A 60 15.41 5.52 0.44
C ASN A 60 13.94 5.94 0.31
N THR A 61 13.52 6.84 1.20
CA THR A 61 12.15 7.39 1.18
C THR A 61 11.84 8.18 -0.10
N ALA A 62 12.86 8.79 -0.71
CA ALA A 62 12.69 9.61 -1.91
C ALA A 62 12.16 8.78 -3.08
N GLU A 63 12.81 7.65 -3.37
CA GLU A 63 12.37 6.72 -4.42
C GLU A 63 11.00 6.11 -4.11
N ALA A 64 10.72 5.81 -2.83
CA ALA A 64 9.43 5.27 -2.42
C ALA A 64 8.28 6.25 -2.72
N LEU A 65 8.48 7.54 -2.43
CA LEU A 65 7.48 8.58 -2.73
C LEU A 65 7.33 8.83 -4.23
N GLU A 66 8.42 8.70 -5.00
CA GLU A 66 8.37 8.81 -6.46
C GLU A 66 7.55 7.67 -7.07
N ILE A 67 7.78 6.42 -6.64
CA ILE A 67 7.01 5.25 -7.08
C ILE A 67 5.55 5.36 -6.63
N MET A 68 5.29 5.83 -5.41
CA MET A 68 3.91 6.05 -4.95
C MET A 68 3.16 7.04 -5.84
N ARG A 69 3.80 8.17 -6.18
CA ARG A 69 3.20 9.20 -7.04
C ARG A 69 3.01 8.74 -8.48
N ASN A 70 4.02 8.13 -9.08
CA ASN A 70 4.08 7.90 -10.52
C ASN A 70 3.56 6.51 -10.93
N VAL A 71 3.52 5.55 -10.02
CA VAL A 71 3.13 4.16 -10.29
C VAL A 71 1.89 3.75 -9.50
N MET A 72 1.89 3.93 -8.17
CA MET A 72 0.75 3.48 -7.35
C MET A 72 -0.53 4.28 -7.66
N PHE A 73 -0.43 5.61 -7.67
CA PHE A 73 -1.54 6.51 -8.01
C PHE A 73 -1.67 6.68 -9.52
N SER A 74 -1.85 5.55 -10.21
CA SER A 74 -2.14 5.51 -11.63
C SER A 74 -3.45 4.74 -11.89
N PRO A 75 -4.25 5.13 -12.91
CA PRO A 75 -5.47 4.42 -13.25
C PRO A 75 -5.23 2.93 -13.55
N GLU A 76 -4.10 2.58 -14.16
CA GLU A 76 -3.73 1.19 -14.47
C GLU A 76 -3.52 0.35 -13.20
N LYS A 77 -3.14 0.99 -12.09
CA LYS A 77 -2.93 0.34 -10.78
C LYS A 77 -4.11 0.46 -9.83
N GLY A 78 -5.24 0.97 -10.32
CA GLY A 78 -6.50 1.00 -9.57
C GLY A 78 -6.83 2.34 -8.93
N ASP A 79 -6.10 3.40 -9.25
CA ASP A 79 -6.46 4.77 -8.86
C ASP A 79 -7.82 5.16 -9.47
N ARG A 80 -8.53 6.07 -8.78
CA ARG A 80 -9.86 6.55 -9.14
C ARG A 80 -9.87 8.06 -9.13
N ALA A 81 -10.06 8.66 -10.31
CA ALA A 81 -10.02 10.11 -10.49
C ALA A 81 -11.09 10.88 -9.67
N ASP A 82 -12.17 10.20 -9.27
CA ASP A 82 -13.25 10.75 -8.45
C ASP A 82 -13.02 10.58 -6.94
N VAL A 83 -11.92 9.98 -6.51
CA VAL A 83 -11.61 9.71 -5.10
C VAL A 83 -10.27 10.32 -4.68
N PRO A 84 -10.18 10.99 -3.51
CA PRO A 84 -8.92 11.53 -3.02
C PRO A 84 -7.88 10.45 -2.74
N ASN A 85 -6.63 10.72 -3.14
CA ASN A 85 -5.47 9.89 -2.83
C ASN A 85 -4.82 10.30 -1.51
N PHE A 86 -4.52 9.31 -0.66
CA PHE A 86 -3.82 9.50 0.61
C PHE A 86 -2.54 8.67 0.65
N ALA A 87 -1.43 9.32 0.98
CA ALA A 87 -0.14 8.68 1.23
C ALA A 87 0.12 8.64 2.75
N ILE A 88 0.32 7.45 3.31
CA ILE A 88 0.69 7.25 4.72
C ILE A 88 2.11 6.69 4.75
N VAL A 89 3.05 7.45 5.30
CA VAL A 89 4.45 7.05 5.43
C VAL A 89 4.73 6.63 6.86
N LEU A 90 5.27 5.44 7.03
CA LEU A 90 5.81 4.94 8.29
C LEU A 90 7.34 4.88 8.16
N THR A 91 8.06 5.44 9.12
CA THR A 91 9.54 5.46 9.20
C THR A 91 10.00 5.35 10.63
#